data_AF-X1JNU9-F1
#
_entry.id   AF-X1JNU9-F1
#
_cell.length_a   1.000
_cell.length_b   1.000
_cell.length_c   1.000
_cell.angle_alpha   90.00
_cell.angle_beta   90.00
_cell.angle_gamma   90.00
#
_symmetry.space_group_name_H-M   'P 1'
#
loop_
_entity.id
_entity.type
_entity.pdbx_description
1 polymer ?
#
loop_
_entity_poly.entity_id
_entity_poly.type
_entity_poly.pdbx_seq_one_letter_code
_entity_poly.pdbx_strand_id
1 'polypeptide(L)'
;SGRMENVFIYEKSTPDIVILAKEGKWTGKEWILYQGMRYRLNEKMEGIPFAEKTLHLDRKPSYFSRKYFPPEKMNIAELQRYISEYRKSGFKTLDLETELNFKISYPFTNFILLFLGIPVGLVLRKGGRGASFALGLIISFAYYEAMALLKTLGENGIVSPFLAAWAPNLIFLAGGIYLFTRVE
;
A
#
# COMPACT_ATOMS: atom_id res chain seq x y z
N SER A 1 -7.12 30.43 -6.84
CA SER A 1 -6.65 30.81 -5.50
C SER A 1 -6.87 29.63 -4.56
N GLY A 2 -5.80 29.09 -3.96
CA GLY A 2 -5.94 27.99 -3.00
C GLY A 2 -6.25 28.54 -1.62
N ARG A 3 -7.38 28.13 -1.03
CA ARG A 3 -7.73 28.42 0.37
C ARG A 3 -7.96 27.09 1.08
N MET A 4 -7.42 26.97 2.28
CA MET A 4 -7.68 25.88 3.21
C MET A 4 -8.33 26.47 4.46
N GLU A 5 -9.29 25.76 5.04
CA GLU A 5 -9.97 26.15 6.28
C GLU A 5 -9.69 25.09 7.34
N ASN A 6 -9.60 25.48 8.60
CA ASN A 6 -9.30 24.61 9.74
C ASN A 6 -8.00 23.81 9.56
N VAL A 7 -6.90 24.53 9.36
CA VAL A 7 -5.58 23.93 9.12
C VAL A 7 -4.98 23.43 10.44
N PHE A 8 -4.63 22.15 10.49
CA PHE A 8 -3.90 21.52 11.59
C PHE A 8 -2.54 21.03 11.08
N ILE A 9 -1.47 21.42 11.77
CA ILE A 9 -0.10 21.00 11.46
C ILE A 9 0.54 20.47 12.73
N TYR A 10 1.09 19.26 12.62
CA TYR A 10 1.90 18.65 13.67
C TYR A 10 3.35 18.54 13.21
N GLU A 11 4.24 19.20 13.94
CA GLU A 11 5.67 19.17 13.73
C GLU A 11 6.28 18.32 14.84
N LYS A 12 6.76 17.12 14.48
CA LYS A 12 7.49 16.25 15.39
C LYS A 12 8.86 16.86 15.65
N SER A 13 9.07 17.42 16.83
CA SER A 13 10.29 18.15 17.24
C SER A 13 10.55 17.89 18.71
N THR A 14 11.70 18.34 19.22
CA THR A 14 11.99 18.24 20.67
C THR A 14 11.98 19.66 21.23
N PRO A 15 10.85 20.15 21.78
CA PRO A 15 9.55 19.50 22.00
C PRO A 15 8.58 19.56 20.81
N ASP A 16 7.55 18.72 20.83
CA ASP A 16 6.55 18.64 19.77
C ASP A 16 5.76 19.96 19.64
N ILE A 17 5.42 20.33 18.41
CA ILE A 17 4.70 21.57 18.13
C ILE A 17 3.42 21.26 17.35
N VAL A 18 2.31 21.83 17.81
CA VAL A 18 1.02 21.80 17.11
C VAL A 18 0.65 23.22 16.69
N ILE A 19 0.27 23.39 15.42
CA ILE A 19 -0.19 24.66 14.88
C ILE A 19 -1.63 24.46 14.40
N LEU A 20 -2.54 25.23 14.97
CA LEU A 20 -3.93 25.35 14.54
C LEU A 20 -4.09 26.70 13.86
N ALA A 21 -4.73 26.76 12.70
CA ALA A 21 -5.08 28.01 12.04
C ALA A 21 -6.47 27.94 11.42
N LYS A 22 -7.21 29.04 11.52
CA LYS A 22 -8.55 29.11 10.95
C LYS A 22 -8.52 29.04 9.43
N GLU A 23 -7.55 29.70 8.81
CA GLU A 23 -7.45 29.76 7.35
C GLU A 23 -5.99 29.70 6.88
N GLY A 24 -5.77 29.08 5.71
CA GLY A 24 -4.51 29.12 4.97
C GLY A 24 -4.76 29.62 3.56
N LYS A 25 -4.03 30.65 3.10
CA LYS A 25 -4.08 31.13 1.71
C LYS A 25 -2.75 30.90 1.01
N TRP A 26 -2.81 30.46 -0.24
CA TRP A 26 -1.65 30.31 -1.09
C TRP A 26 -1.34 31.62 -1.82
N THR A 27 -0.13 32.15 -1.62
CA THR A 27 0.32 33.41 -2.25
C THR A 27 1.03 33.22 -3.59
N GLY A 28 1.12 31.99 -4.10
CA GLY A 28 1.83 31.66 -5.33
C GLY A 28 3.18 30.98 -5.09
N LYS A 29 3.81 31.27 -3.94
CA LYS A 29 5.11 30.70 -3.54
C LYS A 29 5.04 29.98 -2.19
N GLU A 30 4.30 30.52 -1.24
CA GLU A 30 4.25 30.03 0.15
C GLU A 30 2.81 30.00 0.67
N TRP A 31 2.61 29.26 1.75
CA TRP A 31 1.33 29.24 2.47
C TRP A 31 1.36 30.26 3.59
N ILE A 32 0.34 31.09 3.67
CA ILE A 32 0.15 32.02 4.78
C ILE A 32 -1.04 31.54 5.59
N LEU A 33 -0.80 31.22 6.87
CA LEU A 33 -1.83 30.90 7.84
C LEU A 33 -2.31 32.16 8.54
N TYR A 34 -3.62 32.26 8.73
CA TYR A 34 -4.29 33.36 9.41
C TYR A 34 -5.01 32.88 10.66
N GLN A 35 -4.97 33.71 11.70
CA GLN A 35 -5.72 33.53 12.94
C GLN A 35 -5.51 32.14 13.55
N GLY A 36 -4.31 31.88 14.03
CA GLY A 36 -3.92 30.59 14.55
C GLY A 36 -3.30 30.62 15.94
N MET A 37 -3.13 29.43 16.49
CA MET A 37 -2.54 29.17 17.79
C MET A 37 -1.42 28.15 17.60
N ARG A 38 -0.24 28.46 18.12
CA ARG A 38 0.90 27.54 18.17
C ARG A 38 1.02 27.00 19.59
N TYR A 39 0.88 25.69 19.75
CA TYR A 39 1.07 24.99 21.01
C TYR A 39 2.44 24.32 21.03
N ARG A 40 3.16 24.50 22.13
CA ARG A 40 4.35 23.71 22.46
C ARG A 40 3.95 22.62 23.43
N LEU A 41 4.10 21.37 23.02
CA LEU A 41 3.80 20.20 23.84
C LEU A 41 5.00 19.90 24.76
N ASN A 42 5.12 20.71 25.81
CA ASN A 42 5.97 20.47 26.98
C ASN A 42 5.12 19.90 28.13
N GLU A 43 5.71 19.73 29.32
CA GLU A 43 4.98 19.43 30.57
C GLU A 43 3.83 20.43 30.86
N LYS A 44 3.90 21.64 30.30
CA LYS A 44 2.81 22.62 30.27
C LYS A 44 2.47 22.96 28.82
N MET A 45 1.17 22.91 28.48
CA MET A 45 0.68 23.36 27.18
C MET A 45 0.71 24.89 27.11
N GLU A 46 1.74 25.43 26.45
CA GLU A 46 1.84 26.87 26.18
C GLU A 46 1.33 27.16 24.76
N GLY A 47 0.23 27.92 24.67
CA GLY A 47 -0.38 28.37 23.42
C GLY A 47 -0.01 29.82 23.11
N ILE A 48 0.68 30.06 21.98
CA ILE A 48 1.03 31.39 21.49
C ILE A 48 0.12 31.74 20.31
N PRO A 49 -0.75 32.77 20.41
CA PRO A 49 -1.56 33.22 19.30
C PRO A 49 -0.70 33.89 18.23
N PHE A 50 -1.09 33.73 16.96
CA PHE A 50 -0.51 34.47 15.84
C PHE A 50 -1.61 34.96 14.88
N ALA A 51 -1.47 36.20 14.42
CA ALA A 51 -2.35 36.77 13.41
C ALA A 51 -2.04 36.21 12.02
N GLU A 52 -0.75 36.11 11.69
CA GLU A 52 -0.24 35.63 10.41
C GLU A 52 1.02 34.78 10.62
N LYS A 53 1.13 33.64 9.94
CA LYS A 53 2.35 32.81 9.93
C LYS A 53 2.62 32.25 8.55
N THR A 54 3.82 32.50 8.04
CA THR A 54 4.30 31.93 6.79
C THR A 54 4.80 30.49 7.00
N LEU A 55 4.34 29.59 6.14
CA LEU A 55 4.80 28.22 6.02
C LEU A 55 5.63 28.09 4.74
N HIS A 56 6.91 27.77 4.93
CA HIS A 56 7.81 27.40 3.84
C HIS A 56 7.51 25.97 3.38
N LEU A 57 6.38 25.80 2.71
CA LEU A 57 5.92 24.51 2.22
C LEU A 57 5.83 24.60 0.69
N ASP A 58 6.83 24.04 0.01
CA ASP A 58 6.96 24.04 -1.46
C ASP A 58 6.00 23.02 -2.12
N ARG A 59 4.73 23.06 -1.70
CA ARG A 59 3.65 22.21 -2.23
C ARG A 59 2.46 23.09 -2.58
N LYS A 60 2.06 23.04 -3.85
CA LYS A 60 0.93 23.80 -4.41
C LYS A 60 -0.40 23.30 -3.83
N PRO A 61 -1.47 24.12 -3.84
CA PRO A 61 -2.82 23.72 -3.43
C PRO A 61 -3.34 22.43 -4.08
N SER A 62 -2.96 22.20 -5.33
CA SER A 62 -3.32 20.98 -6.07
C SER A 62 -2.77 19.69 -5.46
N TYR A 63 -1.72 19.77 -4.65
CA TYR A 63 -1.18 18.63 -3.90
C TYR A 63 -2.16 18.16 -2.82
N PHE A 64 -2.74 19.11 -2.07
CA PHE A 64 -3.68 18.82 -0.99
C PHE A 64 -5.08 18.46 -1.48
N SER A 65 -5.44 18.88 -2.70
CA SER A 65 -6.68 18.46 -3.35
C SER A 65 -6.59 17.11 -4.05
N ARG A 66 -5.42 16.42 -4.05
CA ARG A 66 -5.34 15.06 -4.56
C ARG A 66 -6.24 14.19 -3.68
N LYS A 67 -7.30 13.63 -4.28
CA LYS A 67 -8.09 12.57 -3.66
C LYS A 67 -7.11 11.49 -3.20
N TYR A 68 -7.06 11.23 -1.90
CA TYR A 68 -6.32 10.09 -1.37
C TYR A 68 -6.98 8.82 -1.93
N PHE A 69 -6.39 8.25 -2.97
CA PHE A 69 -6.77 6.93 -3.43
C PHE A 69 -5.95 5.92 -2.61
N PRO A 70 -6.60 4.92 -2.00
CA PRO A 70 -5.88 3.79 -1.43
C PRO A 70 -4.91 3.21 -2.48
N PRO A 71 -3.70 2.76 -2.10
CA PRO A 71 -2.70 2.20 -3.03
C PRO A 71 -3.27 1.12 -3.97
N GLU A 72 -4.28 0.38 -3.50
CA GLU A 72 -5.00 -0.66 -4.25
C GLU A 72 -5.75 -0.09 -5.46
N LYS A 73 -6.21 1.16 -5.39
CA LYS A 73 -6.96 1.84 -6.46
C LYS A 73 -6.08 2.62 -7.44
N MET A 74 -4.79 2.74 -7.16
CA MET A 74 -3.85 3.41 -8.06
C MET A 74 -3.44 2.49 -9.21
N ASN A 75 -3.22 3.06 -10.40
CA ASN A 75 -2.53 2.31 -11.45
C ASN A 75 -1.03 2.18 -11.15
N ILE A 76 -0.32 1.31 -11.88
CA ILE A 76 1.11 1.03 -11.65
C ILE A 76 1.96 2.31 -11.74
N ALA A 77 1.70 3.17 -12.73
CA ALA A 77 2.48 4.39 -12.92
C ALA A 77 2.24 5.43 -11.81
N GLU A 78 0.99 5.55 -11.35
CA GLU A 78 0.63 6.39 -10.20
C GLU A 78 1.28 5.89 -8.92
N LEU A 79 1.20 4.58 -8.67
CA LEU A 79 1.78 3.95 -7.50
C LEU A 79 3.32 4.11 -7.47
N GLN A 80 3.99 3.95 -8.61
CA GLN A 80 5.43 4.20 -8.72
C GLN A 80 5.81 5.65 -8.43
N ARG A 81 5.05 6.62 -8.96
CA ARG A 81 5.26 8.04 -8.65
C ARG A 81 5.06 8.30 -7.16
N TYR A 82 4.00 7.74 -6.58
CA TYR A 82 3.67 7.88 -5.16
C TYR A 82 4.78 7.32 -4.26
N ILE A 83 5.28 6.12 -4.55
CA ILE A 83 6.44 5.51 -3.87
C ILE A 83 7.65 6.46 -3.95
N SER A 84 7.94 7.03 -5.12
CA SER A 84 9.08 7.93 -5.29
C SER A 84 8.96 9.24 -4.49
N GLU A 85 7.74 9.79 -4.37
CA GLU A 85 7.44 10.99 -3.57
C GLU A 85 7.56 10.69 -2.06
N TYR A 86 7.03 9.54 -1.61
CA TYR A 86 7.08 9.10 -0.21
C TYR A 86 8.50 8.77 0.24
N ARG A 87 9.26 8.06 -0.60
CA ARG A 87 10.66 7.70 -0.32
C ARG A 87 11.54 8.94 -0.15
N LYS A 88 11.35 9.97 -0.98
CA LYS A 88 12.06 11.27 -0.85
C LYS A 88 11.73 12.01 0.45
N SER A 89 10.55 11.74 1.01
CA SER A 89 10.09 12.36 2.25
C SER A 89 10.52 11.56 3.50
N GLY A 90 11.25 10.45 3.33
CA GLY A 90 11.77 9.62 4.42
C GLY A 90 10.74 8.68 5.06
N PHE A 91 9.54 8.54 4.48
CA PHE A 91 8.53 7.60 4.97
C PHE A 91 8.85 6.17 4.54
N LYS A 92 8.40 5.19 5.34
CA LYS A 92 8.42 3.77 4.95
C LYS A 92 7.48 3.56 3.76
N THR A 93 7.94 2.79 2.78
CA THR A 93 7.22 2.51 1.52
C THR A 93 6.98 1.02 1.28
N LEU A 94 7.18 0.17 2.29
CA LEU A 94 7.14 -1.29 2.15
C LEU A 94 5.75 -1.81 1.77
N ASP A 95 4.69 -1.21 2.32
CA ASP A 95 3.30 -1.42 1.96
C ASP A 95 3.03 -1.11 0.48
N LEU A 96 3.47 0.07 0.03
CA LEU A 96 3.31 0.52 -1.35
C LEU A 96 4.11 -0.35 -2.35
N GLU A 97 5.34 -0.70 -1.98
CA GLU A 97 6.21 -1.57 -2.77
C GLU A 97 5.65 -2.99 -2.85
N THR A 98 5.03 -3.49 -1.78
CA THR A 98 4.36 -4.80 -1.77
C THR A 98 3.17 -4.78 -2.72
N GLU A 99 2.30 -3.79 -2.60
CA GLU A 99 1.15 -3.63 -3.51
C GLU A 99 1.59 -3.54 -4.98
N LEU A 100 2.68 -2.82 -5.27
CA LEU A 100 3.22 -2.74 -6.63
C LEU A 100 3.64 -4.10 -7.17
N ASN A 101 4.34 -4.91 -6.37
CA ASN A 101 4.74 -6.26 -6.76
C ASN A 101 3.52 -7.18 -6.95
N PHE A 102 2.51 -7.08 -6.07
CA PHE A 102 1.26 -7.84 -6.22
C PHE A 102 0.49 -7.46 -7.47
N LYS A 103 0.40 -6.17 -7.84
CA LYS A 103 -0.21 -5.74 -9.11
C LYS A 103 0.44 -6.39 -10.33
N ILE A 104 1.74 -6.65 -10.28
CA ILE A 104 2.49 -7.31 -11.35
C ILE A 104 2.32 -8.83 -11.29
N SER A 105 2.25 -9.42 -10.09
CA SER A 105 2.19 -10.87 -9.91
C SER A 105 0.78 -11.46 -10.08
N TYR A 106 -0.28 -10.70 -9.80
CA TYR A 106 -1.67 -11.17 -9.89
C TYR A 106 -2.05 -11.77 -11.25
N PRO A 107 -1.70 -11.19 -12.41
CA PRO A 107 -2.00 -11.82 -13.70
C PRO A 107 -1.43 -13.23 -13.86
N PHE A 108 -0.28 -13.52 -13.24
CA PHE A 108 0.37 -14.83 -13.29
C PHE A 108 -0.38 -15.91 -12.49
N THR A 109 -1.18 -15.50 -11.49
CA THR A 109 -2.01 -16.40 -10.68
C THR A 109 -2.88 -17.31 -11.53
N ASN A 110 -3.53 -16.75 -12.55
CA ASN A 110 -4.45 -17.51 -13.40
C ASN A 110 -3.72 -18.63 -14.17
N PHE A 111 -2.52 -18.34 -14.67
CA PHE A 111 -1.70 -19.33 -15.37
C PHE A 111 -1.25 -20.46 -14.43
N ILE A 112 -0.88 -20.13 -13.20
CA ILE A 112 -0.43 -21.10 -12.20
C ILE A 112 -1.59 -21.99 -11.77
N LEU A 113 -2.76 -21.42 -11.49
CA LEU A 113 -3.96 -22.20 -11.15
C LEU A 113 -4.42 -23.10 -12.30
N LEU A 114 -4.35 -22.61 -13.56
CA LEU A 114 -4.62 -23.44 -14.72
C LEU A 114 -3.63 -24.61 -14.82
N PHE A 115 -2.33 -24.32 -14.65
CA PHE A 115 -1.28 -25.33 -14.71
C PHE A 115 -1.40 -26.38 -13.59
N LEU A 116 -1.91 -25.98 -12.42
CA LEU A 116 -2.22 -26.90 -11.32
C LEU A 116 -3.49 -27.72 -11.58
N GLY A 117 -4.51 -27.12 -12.18
CA GLY A 117 -5.79 -27.78 -12.44
C GLY A 117 -5.69 -28.94 -13.44
N ILE A 118 -4.83 -28.82 -14.45
CA ILE A 118 -4.62 -29.85 -15.49
C ILE A 118 -4.18 -31.20 -14.90
N PRO A 119 -3.02 -31.31 -14.19
CA PRO A 119 -2.57 -32.58 -13.63
C PRO A 119 -3.55 -33.11 -12.58
N VAL A 120 -4.13 -32.24 -11.74
CA VAL A 120 -5.14 -32.65 -10.74
C VAL A 120 -6.37 -33.30 -11.40
N GLY A 121 -6.83 -32.74 -12.53
CA GLY A 121 -7.91 -33.34 -13.32
C GLY A 121 -7.53 -34.67 -13.97
N LEU A 122 -6.27 -34.82 -14.41
CA LEU A 122 -5.78 -36.03 -15.06
C LEU A 122 -5.50 -37.19 -14.08
N VAL A 123 -4.84 -36.93 -12.95
CA VAL A 123 -4.51 -37.93 -11.92
C VAL A 123 -5.78 -38.59 -11.37
N LEU A 124 -6.80 -37.77 -11.10
CA LEU A 124 -7.98 -38.21 -10.36
C LEU A 124 -9.10 -38.73 -11.27
N ARG A 125 -8.82 -39.03 -12.54
CA ARG A 125 -9.74 -39.78 -13.42
C ARG A 125 -10.25 -41.08 -12.78
N LYS A 126 -9.47 -41.67 -11.85
CA LYS A 126 -9.82 -42.88 -11.09
C LYS A 126 -10.73 -42.64 -9.87
N GLY A 127 -10.77 -41.42 -9.32
CA GLY A 127 -11.53 -41.07 -8.09
C GLY A 127 -12.91 -40.45 -8.32
N GLY A 128 -13.32 -40.25 -9.58
CA GLY A 128 -14.58 -39.63 -9.96
C GLY A 128 -14.52 -38.11 -10.08
N ARG A 129 -15.36 -37.55 -10.97
CA ARG A 129 -15.34 -36.11 -11.34
C ARG A 129 -15.51 -35.16 -10.14
N GLY A 130 -16.30 -35.56 -9.14
CA GLY A 130 -16.54 -34.74 -7.94
C GLY A 130 -15.31 -34.58 -7.04
N ALA A 131 -14.47 -35.62 -6.92
CA ALA A 131 -13.26 -35.58 -6.11
C ALA A 131 -12.20 -34.63 -6.70
N SER A 132 -12.02 -34.66 -8.02
CA SER A 132 -11.13 -33.72 -8.73
C SER A 132 -11.57 -32.27 -8.55
N PHE A 133 -12.88 -32.01 -8.61
CA PHE A 133 -13.43 -30.68 -8.43
C PHE A 133 -13.21 -30.16 -7.00
N ALA A 134 -13.54 -30.98 -5.99
CA ALA A 134 -13.34 -30.62 -4.59
C ALA A 134 -11.85 -30.31 -4.28
N LEU A 135 -10.93 -31.11 -4.82
CA LEU A 135 -9.50 -30.87 -4.63
C LEU A 135 -9.03 -29.59 -5.33
N GLY A 136 -9.51 -29.32 -6.55
CA GLY A 136 -9.21 -28.08 -7.26
C GLY A 136 -9.66 -26.84 -6.50
N LEU A 137 -10.83 -26.89 -5.87
CA LEU A 137 -11.31 -25.82 -4.99
C LEU A 137 -10.41 -25.63 -3.77
N ILE A 138 -10.03 -26.71 -3.09
CA ILE A 138 -9.13 -26.64 -1.92
C ILE A 138 -7.78 -26.03 -2.30
N ILE A 139 -7.20 -26.45 -3.42
CA ILE A 139 -5.91 -25.91 -3.91
C ILE A 139 -6.05 -24.43 -4.25
N SER A 140 -7.13 -24.05 -4.93
CA SER A 140 -7.37 -22.64 -5.29
C SER A 140 -7.55 -21.78 -4.05
N PHE A 141 -8.31 -22.26 -3.07
CA PHE A 141 -8.50 -21.58 -1.79
C PHE A 141 -7.16 -21.44 -1.04
N ALA A 142 -6.40 -22.52 -0.90
CA ALA A 142 -5.09 -22.51 -0.24
C ALA A 142 -4.11 -21.53 -0.92
N TYR A 143 -4.17 -21.42 -2.25
CA TYR A 143 -3.38 -20.46 -3.01
C TYR A 143 -3.74 -19.00 -2.67
N TYR A 144 -5.04 -18.66 -2.67
CA TYR A 144 -5.48 -17.30 -2.35
C TYR A 144 -5.17 -16.91 -0.91
N GLU A 145 -5.33 -17.82 0.04
CA GLU A 145 -4.95 -17.60 1.44
C GLU A 145 -3.43 -17.40 1.59
N ALA A 146 -2.62 -18.20 0.89
CA ALA A 146 -1.17 -18.00 0.89
C ALA A 146 -0.78 -16.61 0.34
N MET A 147 -1.41 -16.16 -0.75
CA MET A 147 -1.20 -14.81 -1.26
C MET A 147 -1.59 -13.73 -0.25
N ALA A 148 -2.74 -13.86 0.39
CA ALA A 148 -3.23 -12.88 1.38
C ALA A 148 -2.29 -12.79 2.59
N LEU A 149 -1.89 -13.93 3.15
CA LEU A 149 -0.96 -14.00 4.27
C LEU A 149 0.39 -13.36 3.92
N LEU A 150 0.98 -13.71 2.78
CA LEU A 150 2.27 -13.16 2.38
C LEU A 150 2.19 -11.67 2.05
N LYS A 151 1.07 -11.18 1.51
CA LYS A 151 0.82 -9.75 1.30
C LYS A 151 0.92 -8.98 2.62
N THR A 152 0.20 -9.43 3.64
CA THR A 152 0.23 -8.81 4.97
C THR A 152 1.64 -8.85 5.58
N LEU A 153 2.38 -9.96 5.40
CA LEU A 153 3.76 -10.04 5.88
C LEU A 153 4.70 -9.07 5.14
N GLY A 154 4.50 -8.86 3.83
CA GLY A 154 5.26 -7.90 3.02
C GLY A 154 4.97 -6.46 3.41
N GLU A 155 3.70 -6.12 3.61
CA GLU A 155 3.25 -4.79 4.03
C GLU A 155 3.83 -4.39 5.40
N ASN A 156 3.92 -5.35 6.31
CA ASN A 156 4.53 -5.13 7.64
C ASN A 156 6.07 -5.18 7.62
N GLY A 157 6.68 -5.48 6.47
CA GLY A 157 8.13 -5.58 6.32
C GLY A 157 8.77 -6.81 6.97
N ILE A 158 7.98 -7.84 7.28
CA ILE A 158 8.49 -9.12 7.82
C ILE A 158 9.21 -9.90 6.71
N VAL A 159 8.67 -9.85 5.49
CA VAL A 159 9.31 -10.38 4.28
C VAL A 159 9.50 -9.26 3.27
N SER A 160 10.43 -9.45 2.32
CA SER A 160 10.62 -8.43 1.27
C SER A 160 9.38 -8.34 0.37
N PRO A 161 9.04 -7.14 -0.14
CA PRO A 161 7.91 -6.94 -1.07
C PRO A 161 7.93 -7.90 -2.28
N PHE A 162 9.11 -8.20 -2.79
CA PHE A 162 9.30 -9.13 -3.90
C PHE A 162 8.95 -10.57 -3.48
N LEU A 163 9.51 -11.06 -2.37
CA LEU A 163 9.22 -12.42 -1.90
C LEU A 163 7.75 -12.58 -1.54
N ALA A 164 7.14 -11.58 -0.91
CA ALA A 164 5.71 -11.58 -0.59
C ALA A 164 4.83 -11.88 -1.81
N ALA A 165 5.10 -11.20 -2.93
CA ALA A 165 4.28 -11.31 -4.13
C ALA A 165 4.58 -12.54 -5.00
N TRP A 166 5.82 -13.03 -4.98
CA TRP A 166 6.29 -14.08 -5.90
C TRP A 166 6.43 -15.46 -5.26
N ALA A 167 6.61 -15.57 -3.94
CA ALA A 167 6.76 -16.87 -3.29
C ALA A 167 5.52 -17.77 -3.46
N PRO A 168 4.26 -17.29 -3.33
CA PRO A 168 3.09 -18.14 -3.58
C PRO A 168 3.12 -18.70 -5.00
N ASN A 169 3.43 -17.87 -5.98
CA ASN A 169 3.53 -18.28 -7.38
C ASN A 169 4.53 -19.43 -7.57
N LEU A 170 5.74 -19.26 -7.02
CA LEU A 170 6.82 -20.24 -7.21
C LEU A 170 6.55 -21.56 -6.48
N ILE A 171 6.03 -21.51 -5.24
CA ILE A 171 5.73 -22.70 -4.44
C ILE A 171 4.67 -23.54 -5.13
N PHE A 172 3.58 -22.90 -5.57
CA PHE A 172 2.47 -23.58 -6.21
C PHE A 172 2.81 -24.05 -7.62
N LEU A 173 3.59 -23.29 -8.39
CA LEU A 173 4.10 -23.75 -9.69
C LEU A 173 5.00 -24.98 -9.54
N ALA A 174 5.93 -24.98 -8.58
CA ALA A 174 6.79 -26.12 -8.30
C ALA A 174 5.99 -27.36 -7.86
N GLY A 175 4.97 -27.16 -7.01
CA GLY A 175 4.04 -28.23 -6.62
C GLY A 175 3.27 -28.80 -7.82
N GLY A 176 2.84 -27.95 -8.74
CA GLY A 176 2.16 -28.36 -9.98
C GLY A 176 3.07 -29.17 -10.91
N ILE A 177 4.31 -28.72 -11.10
CA ILE A 177 5.31 -29.46 -11.89
C ILE A 177 5.59 -30.83 -11.25
N TYR A 178 5.77 -30.87 -9.93
CA TYR A 178 5.99 -32.13 -9.20
C TYR A 178 4.80 -33.10 -9.32
N LEU A 179 3.57 -32.58 -9.26
CA LEU A 179 2.39 -33.41 -9.50
C LEU A 179 2.38 -33.94 -10.94
N PHE A 180 2.70 -33.09 -11.92
CA PHE A 180 2.74 -33.46 -13.33
C PHE A 180 3.70 -34.64 -13.59
N THR A 181 4.92 -34.61 -13.03
CA THR A 181 5.91 -35.68 -13.18
C THR A 181 5.54 -36.99 -12.47
N ARG A 182 4.50 -36.99 -11.62
CA ARG A 182 3.96 -38.19 -10.97
C ARG A 182 2.77 -38.80 -11.71
N VAL A 183 2.18 -38.07 -12.66
CA VAL A 183 1.02 -38.52 -13.46
C VAL A 183 1.46 -39.35 -14.66
N GLU A 184 2.65 -39.04 -15.18
CA GLU A 184 3.34 -39.74 -16.26
C GLU A 184 4.12 -40.95 -15.73
#